data_AF-A0A7R9W5S0-F1
#
_entry.id   AF-A0A7R9W5S0-F1
#
_cell.length_a   1.000
_cell.length_b   1.000
_cell.length_c   1.000
_cell.angle_alpha   90.00
_cell.angle_beta   90.00
_cell.angle_gamma   90.00
#
_symmetry.space_group_name_H-M   'P 1'
#
loop_
_entity.id
_entity.type
_entity.pdbx_description
1 polymer ?
#
loop_
_entity_poly.entity_id
_entity_poly.type
_entity_poly.pdbx_seq_one_letter_code
_entity_poly.pdbx_strand_id
1 'polypeptide(L)'
;HESLGGRMQNSCSGICFGILLLCASVPVLVWNEGRSLHRFQALEEGAKAVVAVRADDVDASREGSLVHFSGVARAGSAVVDPQFGITAKGALKLRRNVDMYQWVEDTESETRKKTGGGTETKTTYRYSKEWKSGYVNSDSFYSSYGHENPPLAFGSFETAADPITVGAFSIPWDMIDTISWYSPLFPSSLSTQSITDESIRSKAHIY
;
A
#
# COMPACT_ATOMS: atom_id res chain seq x y z
N HIS A 1 1.15 -53.01 2.67
CA HIS A 1 0.37 -53.61 3.77
C HIS A 1 0.74 -52.85 5.05
N GLU A 2 -0.04 -51.83 5.43
CA GLU A 2 0.12 -51.20 6.75
C GLU A 2 -0.73 -51.99 7.75
N SER A 3 -0.11 -52.40 8.87
CA SER A 3 -0.78 -53.22 9.89
C SER A 3 -1.74 -52.38 10.73
N LEU A 4 -2.81 -53.01 11.23
CA LEU A 4 -3.80 -52.44 12.15
C LEU A 4 -3.19 -51.76 13.40
N GLY A 5 -1.95 -52.13 13.78
CA GLY A 5 -1.22 -51.51 14.89
C GLY A 5 -0.78 -50.07 14.64
N GLY A 6 -0.43 -49.72 13.40
CA GLY A 6 -0.01 -48.35 13.02
C GLY A 6 -1.14 -47.33 13.11
N ARG A 7 -2.41 -47.78 12.95
CA ARG A 7 -3.59 -46.92 13.03
C ARG A 7 -4.01 -46.62 14.47
N MET A 8 -3.80 -47.55 15.41
CA MET A 8 -4.01 -47.29 16.85
C MET A 8 -2.90 -46.43 17.45
N GLN A 9 -1.64 -46.62 17.05
CA GLN A 9 -0.50 -45.80 17.50
C GLN A 9 -0.61 -44.34 16.99
N ASN A 10 -1.04 -44.12 15.75
CA ASN A 10 -1.31 -42.77 15.23
C ASN A 10 -2.53 -42.10 15.89
N SER A 11 -3.56 -42.87 16.29
CA SER A 11 -4.75 -42.31 16.94
C SER A 11 -4.46 -41.85 18.38
N CYS A 12 -3.74 -42.65 19.18
CA CYS A 12 -3.31 -42.24 20.52
C CYS A 12 -2.30 -41.07 20.48
N SER A 13 -1.40 -41.06 19.49
CA SER A 13 -0.49 -39.93 19.27
C SER A 13 -1.24 -38.65 18.89
N GLY A 14 -2.28 -38.76 18.06
CA GLY A 14 -3.17 -37.64 17.71
C GLY A 14 -3.94 -37.07 18.91
N ILE A 15 -4.36 -37.92 19.85
CA ILE A 15 -5.03 -37.46 21.09
C ILE A 15 -4.05 -36.70 22.00
N CYS A 16 -2.85 -37.25 22.25
CA CYS A 16 -1.84 -36.55 23.05
C CYS A 16 -1.41 -35.22 22.41
N PHE A 17 -1.25 -35.20 21.09
CA PHE A 17 -0.94 -33.99 20.35
C PHE A 17 -2.10 -32.98 20.40
N GLY A 18 -3.35 -33.45 20.31
CA GLY A 18 -4.54 -32.61 20.48
C GLY A 18 -4.63 -31.99 21.87
N ILE A 19 -4.33 -32.74 22.92
CA ILE A 19 -4.27 -32.24 24.31
C ILE A 19 -3.16 -31.20 24.45
N LEU A 20 -1.97 -31.45 23.89
CA LEU A 20 -0.87 -30.48 23.88
C LEU A 20 -1.26 -29.18 23.17
N LEU A 21 -1.90 -29.26 22.01
CA LEU A 21 -2.40 -28.09 21.28
C LEU A 21 -3.46 -27.32 22.08
N LEU A 22 -4.34 -28.03 22.80
CA LEU A 22 -5.37 -27.41 23.63
C LEU A 22 -4.77 -26.74 24.88
N CYS A 23 -3.75 -27.35 25.49
CA CYS A 23 -3.02 -26.73 26.58
C CYS A 23 -2.19 -25.52 26.11
N ALA A 24 -1.63 -25.57 24.90
CA ALA A 24 -0.85 -24.48 24.32
C ALA A 24 -1.73 -23.33 23.79
N SER A 25 -2.96 -23.61 23.35
CA SER A 25 -3.87 -22.59 22.84
C SER A 25 -4.30 -21.60 23.93
N VAL A 26 -4.45 -22.05 25.18
CA VAL A 26 -4.85 -21.19 26.30
C VAL A 26 -3.82 -20.07 26.57
N PRO A 27 -2.51 -20.35 26.78
CA PRO A 27 -1.50 -19.29 26.90
C PRO A 27 -1.40 -18.38 25.69
N VAL A 28 -1.54 -18.92 24.47
CA VAL A 28 -1.50 -18.13 23.23
C VAL A 28 -2.69 -17.17 23.16
N LEU A 29 -3.90 -17.64 23.50
CA LEU A 29 -5.10 -16.82 23.56
C LEU A 29 -4.97 -15.75 24.65
N VAL A 30 -4.49 -16.10 25.84
CA VAL A 30 -4.25 -15.13 26.93
C VAL A 30 -3.22 -14.08 26.54
N TRP A 31 -2.14 -14.46 25.85
CA TRP A 31 -1.14 -13.51 25.33
C TRP A 31 -1.74 -12.57 24.28
N ASN A 32 -2.59 -13.11 23.38
CA ASN A 32 -3.25 -12.34 22.34
C ASN A 32 -4.34 -11.40 22.91
N GLU A 33 -5.15 -11.88 23.85
CA GLU A 33 -6.20 -11.13 24.53
C GLU A 33 -5.61 -10.07 25.46
N GLY A 34 -4.57 -10.41 26.23
CA GLY A 34 -3.87 -9.47 27.11
C GLY A 34 -3.25 -8.32 26.32
N ARG A 35 -2.60 -8.60 25.18
CA ARG A 35 -2.09 -7.54 24.29
C ARG A 35 -3.19 -6.65 23.72
N SER A 36 -4.36 -7.22 23.46
CA SER A 36 -5.52 -6.48 22.95
C SER A 36 -6.14 -5.61 24.04
N LEU A 37 -6.37 -6.15 25.24
CA LEU A 37 -6.92 -5.44 26.40
C LEU A 37 -6.03 -4.29 26.87
N HIS A 38 -4.71 -4.50 26.97
CA HIS A 38 -3.79 -3.43 27.34
C HIS A 38 -3.75 -2.30 26.30
N ARG A 39 -3.91 -2.61 25.01
CA ARG A 39 -4.05 -1.59 23.95
C ARG A 39 -5.36 -0.83 24.07
N PHE A 40 -6.47 -1.51 24.34
CA PHE A 40 -7.77 -0.84 24.53
C PHE A 40 -7.76 0.08 25.76
N GLN A 41 -7.20 -0.36 26.89
CA GLN A 41 -7.08 0.47 28.09
C GLN A 41 -6.15 1.67 27.85
N ALA A 42 -4.99 1.48 27.22
CA ALA A 42 -4.08 2.58 26.89
C ALA A 42 -4.69 3.58 25.89
N LEU A 43 -5.47 3.10 24.92
CA LEU A 43 -6.19 3.96 23.98
C LEU A 43 -7.35 4.70 24.66
N GLU A 44 -8.04 4.08 25.61
CA GLU A 44 -9.13 4.70 26.35
C GLU A 44 -8.61 5.73 27.39
N GLU A 45 -7.52 5.42 28.09
CA GLU A 45 -6.80 6.37 28.94
C GLU A 45 -6.24 7.52 28.11
N GLY A 46 -5.64 7.23 26.95
CA GLY A 46 -5.20 8.22 25.99
C GLY A 46 -6.35 9.10 25.51
N ALA A 47 -7.48 8.52 25.09
CA ALA A 47 -8.66 9.26 24.66
C ALA A 47 -9.26 10.13 25.76
N LYS A 48 -9.26 9.67 27.02
CA LYS A 48 -9.67 10.46 28.20
C LYS A 48 -8.71 11.61 28.51
N ALA A 49 -7.44 11.47 28.14
CA ALA A 49 -6.41 12.51 28.29
C ALA A 49 -6.35 13.49 27.11
N VAL A 50 -7.05 13.23 25.99
CA VAL A 50 -7.07 14.14 24.83
C VAL A 50 -7.74 15.46 25.21
N VAL A 51 -7.01 16.55 25.03
CA VAL A 51 -7.54 17.90 25.21
C VAL A 51 -7.83 18.51 23.84
N ALA A 52 -9.08 18.94 23.63
CA ALA A 52 -9.43 19.73 22.46
C ALA A 52 -8.85 21.15 22.58
N VAL A 53 -8.05 21.57 21.61
CA VAL A 53 -7.45 22.91 21.55
C VAL A 53 -7.87 23.63 20.28
N ARG A 54 -7.83 24.97 20.33
CA ARG A 54 -8.02 25.80 19.13
C ARG A 54 -6.79 25.66 18.25
N ALA A 55 -6.98 25.58 16.94
CA ALA A 55 -5.87 25.50 16.01
C ALA A 55 -5.12 26.83 15.85
N ASP A 56 -5.75 27.97 16.16
CA ASP A 56 -5.24 29.31 15.80
C ASP A 56 -4.03 29.78 16.64
N ASP A 57 -3.80 29.18 17.80
CA ASP A 57 -2.73 29.58 18.73
C ASP A 57 -2.20 28.36 19.51
N VAL A 58 -0.92 28.38 19.87
CA VAL A 58 -0.25 27.33 20.63
C VAL A 58 -0.26 27.71 22.11
N ASP A 59 -1.11 27.04 22.88
CA ASP A 59 -1.16 27.21 24.34
C ASP A 59 0.02 26.49 25.00
N ALA A 60 1.03 27.24 25.42
CA ALA A 60 2.22 26.72 26.09
C ALA A 60 1.90 25.92 27.37
N SER A 61 0.74 26.12 27.99
CA SER A 61 0.31 25.32 29.17
C SER A 61 -0.07 23.88 28.82
N ARG A 62 -0.21 23.55 27.54
CA ARG A 62 -0.58 22.22 27.01
C ARG A 62 0.59 21.44 26.43
N GLU A 63 1.82 21.96 26.54
CA GLU A 63 3.01 21.26 26.08
C GLU A 63 3.13 19.87 26.74
N GLY A 64 3.48 18.86 25.95
CA GLY A 64 3.53 17.45 26.40
C GLY A 64 2.17 16.77 26.63
N SER A 65 1.05 17.47 26.44
CA SER A 65 -0.29 16.86 26.50
C SER A 65 -0.69 16.25 25.16
N LEU A 66 -1.51 15.20 25.20
CA LEU A 66 -2.17 14.70 23.99
C LEU A 66 -3.28 15.69 23.60
N VAL A 67 -3.15 16.33 22.44
CA VAL A 67 -4.10 17.34 21.97
C VAL A 67 -4.82 16.90 20.70
N HIS A 68 -6.03 17.42 20.53
CA HIS A 68 -6.81 17.30 19.30
C HIS A 68 -7.22 18.71 18.84
N PHE A 69 -7.00 19.01 17.57
CA PHE A 69 -7.45 20.26 16.95
C PHE A 69 -8.03 19.97 15.57
N SER A 70 -8.88 20.88 15.11
CA SER A 70 -9.44 20.84 13.76
C SER A 70 -9.41 22.23 13.14
N GLY A 71 -9.32 22.28 11.82
CA GLY A 71 -9.24 23.52 11.09
C GLY A 71 -8.97 23.29 9.61
N VAL A 72 -8.89 24.38 8.86
CA VAL A 72 -8.54 24.34 7.43
C VAL A 72 -7.04 24.22 7.28
N ALA A 73 -6.60 23.17 6.60
CA ALA A 73 -5.20 22.99 6.23
C ALA A 73 -4.80 23.97 5.12
N ARG A 74 -3.62 24.57 5.23
CA ARG A 74 -3.07 25.53 4.27
C ARG A 74 -1.69 25.08 3.81
N ALA A 75 -1.47 25.16 2.50
CA ALA A 75 -0.16 24.95 1.89
C ALA A 75 0.65 26.26 1.94
N GLY A 76 1.86 26.21 2.49
CA GLY A 76 2.80 27.33 2.51
C GLY A 76 3.53 27.55 1.18
N SER A 77 3.52 26.56 0.30
CA SER A 77 4.15 26.59 -1.02
C SER A 77 3.25 25.96 -2.08
N ALA A 78 3.52 26.24 -3.35
CA ALA A 78 2.88 25.55 -4.46
C ALA A 78 3.57 24.21 -4.70
N VAL A 79 2.79 23.18 -5.01
CA VAL A 79 3.31 21.87 -5.40
C VAL A 79 3.46 21.79 -6.92
N VAL A 80 4.56 21.20 -7.38
CA VAL A 80 4.98 21.21 -8.78
C VAL A 80 5.28 19.80 -9.26
N ASP A 81 4.72 19.42 -10.41
CA ASP A 81 5.22 18.31 -11.22
C ASP A 81 6.15 18.90 -12.30
N PRO A 82 7.48 18.79 -12.14
CA PRO A 82 8.43 19.41 -13.05
C PRO A 82 8.48 18.74 -14.44
N GLN A 83 8.04 17.49 -14.55
CA GLN A 83 8.12 16.73 -15.79
C GLN A 83 6.95 17.10 -16.73
N PHE A 84 5.78 17.38 -16.16
CA PHE A 84 4.59 17.82 -16.90
C PHE A 84 4.35 19.33 -16.81
N GLY A 85 5.21 20.07 -16.10
CA GLY A 85 5.11 21.52 -15.93
C GLY A 85 3.85 21.97 -15.18
N ILE A 86 3.29 21.10 -14.33
CA ILE A 86 2.06 21.40 -13.59
C ILE A 86 2.41 22.09 -12.28
N THR A 87 1.75 23.20 -11.98
CA THR A 87 1.86 23.91 -10.69
C THR A 87 0.48 24.05 -10.07
N ALA A 88 0.27 23.45 -8.90
CA ALA A 88 -0.99 23.58 -8.15
C ALA A 88 -0.78 24.49 -6.93
N LYS A 89 -1.33 25.70 -7.00
CA LYS A 89 -1.30 26.67 -5.89
C LYS A 89 -2.37 26.32 -4.86
N GLY A 90 -1.99 26.28 -3.58
CA GLY A 90 -2.90 25.98 -2.48
C GLY A 90 -3.26 24.50 -2.31
N ALA A 91 -2.78 23.62 -3.20
CA ALA A 91 -2.91 22.19 -3.02
C ALA A 91 -1.92 21.70 -1.94
N LEU A 92 -2.39 20.81 -1.06
CA LEU A 92 -1.54 20.22 -0.01
C LEU A 92 -0.58 19.18 -0.59
N LYS A 93 -1.07 18.34 -1.50
CA LYS A 93 -0.31 17.29 -2.19
C LYS A 93 -0.66 17.27 -3.67
N LEU A 94 0.32 16.89 -4.47
CA LEU A 94 0.16 16.60 -5.89
C LEU A 94 0.66 15.18 -6.15
N ARG A 95 -0.18 14.38 -6.80
CA ARG A 95 0.15 13.01 -7.22
C ARG A 95 -0.10 12.88 -8.72
N ARG A 96 0.94 12.41 -9.43
CA ARG A 96 0.83 11.90 -10.79
C ARG A 96 0.69 10.38 -10.73
N ASN A 97 -0.45 9.88 -11.20
CA ASN A 97 -0.67 8.46 -11.42
C ASN A 97 -0.31 8.11 -12.87
N VAL A 98 0.45 7.04 -13.06
CA VAL A 98 0.82 6.52 -14.38
C VAL A 98 0.41 5.06 -14.48
N ASP A 99 -0.41 4.76 -15.47
CA ASP A 99 -0.74 3.40 -15.85
C ASP A 99 -0.17 3.11 -17.24
N MET A 100 0.30 1.88 -17.43
CA MET A 100 0.81 1.40 -18.70
C MET A 100 0.03 0.16 -19.14
N TYR A 101 -0.50 0.21 -20.37
CA TYR A 101 -1.10 -0.93 -21.03
C TYR A 101 0.01 -1.83 -21.60
N GLN A 102 0.26 -2.96 -20.95
CA GLN A 102 1.45 -3.78 -21.17
C GLN A 102 1.15 -5.27 -21.00
N TRP A 103 2.04 -6.12 -21.48
CA TRP A 103 1.97 -7.56 -21.27
C TRP A 103 2.15 -7.93 -19.79
N VAL A 104 1.36 -8.89 -19.34
CA VAL A 104 1.42 -9.53 -18.02
C VAL A 104 1.42 -11.04 -18.24
N GLU A 105 2.25 -11.76 -17.48
CA GLU A 105 2.26 -13.23 -17.45
C GLU A 105 1.52 -13.75 -16.22
N ASP A 106 0.46 -14.53 -16.46
CA ASP A 106 -0.22 -15.30 -15.44
C ASP A 106 0.30 -16.74 -15.42
N THR A 107 0.69 -17.21 -14.23
CA THR A 107 1.20 -18.57 -14.04
C THR A 107 0.23 -19.42 -13.22
N GLU A 108 -0.14 -20.59 -13.74
CA GLU A 108 -0.97 -21.57 -13.05
C GLU A 108 -0.24 -22.91 -12.97
N SER A 109 -0.17 -23.52 -11.78
CA SER A 109 0.51 -24.81 -11.58
C SER A 109 -0.43 -25.84 -10.97
N GLU A 110 -0.58 -26.98 -11.65
CA GLU A 110 -1.32 -28.14 -11.16
C GLU A 110 -0.36 -29.27 -10.80
N THR A 111 -0.46 -29.80 -9.58
CA THR A 111 0.32 -31.00 -9.17
C THR A 111 -0.59 -32.21 -9.04
N ARG A 112 -0.28 -33.29 -9.75
CA ARG A 112 -1.04 -34.56 -9.74
C ARG A 112 -0.15 -35.72 -9.28
N LYS A 113 -0.71 -36.63 -8.48
CA LYS A 113 -0.02 -37.86 -8.07
C LYS A 113 -0.11 -38.89 -9.18
N LYS A 114 1.03 -39.49 -9.55
CA LYS A 114 1.10 -40.60 -10.50
C LYS A 114 0.76 -41.92 -9.80
N THR A 115 0.08 -42.82 -10.51
CA THR A 115 -0.15 -44.20 -10.09
C THR A 115 1.19 -44.92 -10.05
N GLY A 116 1.87 -44.89 -8.91
CA GLY A 116 3.27 -45.34 -8.76
C GLY A 116 4.07 -44.58 -7.69
N GLY A 117 3.51 -43.54 -7.08
CA GLY A 117 4.11 -42.86 -5.92
C GLY A 117 4.89 -41.57 -6.23
N GLY A 118 5.04 -41.19 -7.50
CA GLY A 118 5.63 -39.91 -7.92
C GLY A 118 4.60 -38.78 -8.07
N THR A 119 5.06 -37.54 -8.17
CA THR A 119 4.24 -36.35 -8.47
C THR A 119 4.60 -35.78 -9.85
N GLU A 120 3.61 -35.20 -10.53
CA GLU A 120 3.77 -34.42 -11.76
C GLU A 120 3.28 -33.02 -11.52
N THR A 121 4.07 -32.00 -11.85
CA THR A 121 3.66 -30.61 -11.82
C THR A 121 3.57 -30.10 -13.25
N LYS A 122 2.38 -29.64 -13.66
CA LYS A 122 2.15 -28.98 -14.95
C LYS A 122 1.96 -27.50 -14.69
N THR A 123 2.87 -26.70 -15.21
CA THR A 123 2.78 -25.23 -15.16
C THR A 123 2.29 -24.71 -16.51
N THR A 124 1.29 -23.83 -16.49
CA THR A 124 0.70 -23.18 -17.66
C THR A 124 0.91 -21.67 -17.52
N TYR A 125 1.50 -21.06 -18.54
CA TYR A 125 1.73 -19.62 -18.63
C TYR A 125 0.73 -19.02 -19.62
N ARG A 126 0.11 -17.90 -19.25
CA ARG A 126 -0.83 -17.14 -20.08
C ARG A 126 -0.37 -15.69 -20.16
N TYR A 127 -0.58 -15.05 -21.30
CA TYR A 127 -0.16 -13.67 -21.54
C TYR A 127 -1.37 -12.83 -21.96
N SER A 128 -1.56 -11.71 -21.28
CA SER A 128 -2.62 -10.73 -21.56
C SER A 128 -2.04 -9.32 -21.55
N LYS A 129 -2.68 -8.40 -22.25
CA LYS A 129 -2.37 -6.96 -22.09
C LYS A 129 -3.33 -6.32 -21.12
N GLU A 130 -2.79 -5.67 -20.10
CA GLU A 130 -3.54 -5.07 -18.99
C GLU A 130 -2.99 -3.70 -18.63
N TRP A 131 -3.85 -2.84 -18.08
CA TRP A 131 -3.42 -1.60 -17.44
C TRP A 131 -2.82 -1.91 -16.07
N LYS A 132 -1.56 -1.52 -15.85
CA LYS A 132 -0.89 -1.65 -14.54
C LYS A 132 -0.25 -0.32 -14.15
N SER A 133 -0.29 0.02 -12.86
CA SER A 133 0.23 1.26 -12.27
C SER A 133 1.77 1.30 -12.10
N GLY A 134 2.49 0.52 -12.91
CA GLY A 134 3.93 0.36 -12.86
C GLY A 134 4.43 -0.55 -13.97
N TYR A 135 5.76 -0.64 -14.14
CA TYR A 135 6.38 -1.48 -15.16
C TYR A 135 6.43 -2.96 -14.75
N VAL A 136 6.03 -3.84 -15.65
CA VAL A 136 6.17 -5.29 -15.54
C VAL A 136 7.36 -5.72 -16.40
N ASN A 137 8.38 -6.29 -15.75
CA ASN A 137 9.59 -6.72 -16.43
C ASN A 137 9.34 -7.97 -17.31
N SER A 138 9.12 -7.76 -18.61
CA SER A 138 8.89 -8.83 -19.58
C SER A 138 10.09 -9.75 -19.78
N ASP A 139 11.30 -9.33 -19.41
CA ASP A 139 12.49 -10.19 -19.51
C ASP A 139 12.45 -11.36 -18.51
N SER A 140 11.61 -11.25 -17.48
CA SER A 140 11.35 -12.32 -16.51
C SER A 140 10.23 -13.28 -16.91
N PHE A 141 9.56 -13.05 -18.04
CA PHE A 141 8.54 -13.96 -18.54
C PHE A 141 9.17 -15.29 -18.97
N TYR A 142 8.41 -16.37 -18.81
CA TYR A 142 8.77 -17.69 -19.30
C TYR A 142 9.01 -17.68 -20.82
N SER A 143 8.21 -16.92 -21.57
CA SER A 143 8.40 -16.66 -23.01
C SER A 143 8.22 -15.18 -23.31
N SER A 144 9.32 -14.43 -23.24
CA SER A 144 9.36 -13.00 -23.53
C SER A 144 9.16 -12.67 -25.03
N TYR A 145 9.54 -13.57 -25.94
CA TYR A 145 9.42 -13.35 -27.38
C TYR A 145 7.95 -13.13 -27.79
N GLY A 146 7.67 -11.95 -28.36
CA GLY A 146 6.31 -11.51 -28.73
C GLY A 146 5.50 -10.90 -27.58
N HIS A 147 6.06 -10.82 -26.38
CA HIS A 147 5.46 -10.25 -25.16
C HIS A 147 6.36 -9.18 -24.52
N GLU A 148 7.14 -8.46 -25.32
CA GLU A 148 8.08 -7.46 -24.84
C GLU A 148 7.36 -6.18 -24.39
N ASN A 149 7.67 -5.72 -23.18
CA ASN A 149 7.20 -4.44 -22.67
C ASN A 149 8.25 -3.35 -22.92
N PRO A 150 7.89 -2.25 -23.61
CA PRO A 150 8.82 -1.14 -23.77
C PRO A 150 9.13 -0.50 -22.40
N PRO A 151 10.26 0.19 -22.27
CA PRO A 151 10.60 0.88 -21.03
C PRO A 151 9.54 1.93 -20.68
N LEU A 152 9.28 2.09 -19.38
CA LEU A 152 8.35 3.09 -18.88
C LEU A 152 8.88 4.50 -19.17
N ALA A 153 8.10 5.30 -19.92
CA ALA A 153 8.50 6.65 -20.30
C ALA A 153 8.56 7.62 -19.11
N PHE A 154 7.70 7.43 -18.11
CA PHE A 154 7.65 8.25 -16.91
C PHE A 154 7.00 7.48 -15.75
N GLY A 155 7.51 7.67 -14.54
CA GLY A 155 6.98 7.01 -13.34
C GLY A 155 5.85 7.81 -12.68
N SER A 156 5.10 7.15 -11.80
CA SER A 156 4.26 7.87 -10.84
C SER A 156 5.12 8.79 -9.97
N PHE A 157 4.55 9.90 -9.52
CA PHE A 157 5.26 10.93 -8.77
C PHE A 157 4.34 11.51 -7.70
N GLU A 158 4.89 11.86 -6.54
CA GLU A 158 4.14 12.49 -5.46
C GLU A 158 5.01 13.52 -4.77
N THR A 159 4.39 14.65 -4.43
CA THR A 159 5.02 15.73 -3.67
C THR A 159 3.99 16.44 -2.82
N ALA A 160 4.43 17.06 -1.73
CA ALA A 160 3.59 17.82 -0.83
C ALA A 160 4.12 19.24 -0.68
N ALA A 161 3.23 20.16 -0.32
CA ALA A 161 3.61 21.49 0.09
C ALA A 161 4.39 21.41 1.39
N ASP A 162 5.37 22.29 1.52
CA ASP A 162 6.13 22.46 2.75
C ASP A 162 6.23 23.97 3.06
N PRO A 163 5.76 24.43 4.24
CA PRO A 163 5.01 23.67 5.24
C PRO A 163 3.54 23.44 4.85
N ILE A 164 2.88 22.45 5.47
CA ILE A 164 1.42 22.36 5.58
C ILE A 164 1.03 22.69 7.01
N THR A 165 0.11 23.65 7.20
CA THR A 165 -0.31 24.09 8.52
C THR A 165 -1.82 24.00 8.72
N VAL A 166 -2.25 23.82 9.96
CA VAL A 166 -3.65 23.99 10.40
C VAL A 166 -3.63 25.01 11.54
N GLY A 167 -4.02 26.25 11.24
CA GLY A 167 -3.83 27.37 12.15
C GLY A 167 -2.34 27.60 12.44
N ALA A 168 -1.95 27.58 13.71
CA ALA A 168 -0.58 27.73 14.18
C ALA A 168 0.23 26.42 14.17
N PHE A 169 -0.40 25.26 13.96
CA PHE A 169 0.26 23.96 13.98
C PHE A 169 0.80 23.59 12.61
N SER A 170 2.08 23.21 12.54
CA SER A 170 2.66 22.55 11.37
C SER A 170 2.35 21.05 11.41
N ILE A 171 1.90 20.50 10.29
CA ILE A 171 1.57 19.09 10.18
C ILE A 171 2.85 18.30 9.86
N PRO A 172 3.17 17.25 10.63
CA PRO A 172 4.37 16.45 10.38
C PRO A 172 4.20 15.53 9.16
N TRP A 173 5.32 15.11 8.57
CA TRP A 173 5.37 14.35 7.33
C TRP A 173 4.63 13.00 7.40
N ASP A 174 4.70 12.31 8.53
CA ASP A 174 4.00 11.04 8.76
C ASP A 174 2.47 11.20 8.64
N MET A 175 1.91 12.33 9.11
CA MET A 175 0.50 12.64 8.91
C MET A 175 0.20 13.05 7.45
N ILE A 176 1.08 13.83 6.82
CA ILE A 176 0.95 14.23 5.41
C ILE A 176 0.93 12.98 4.50
N ASP A 177 1.71 11.95 4.80
CA ASP A 177 1.73 10.70 4.04
C ASP A 177 0.40 9.93 4.10
N THR A 178 -0.36 10.07 5.18
CA THR A 178 -1.70 9.46 5.29
C THR A 178 -2.76 10.14 4.41
N ILE A 179 -2.52 11.36 3.93
CA ILE A 179 -3.43 12.08 3.04
C ILE A 179 -3.56 11.32 1.71
N SER A 180 -4.75 10.77 1.49
CA SER A 180 -5.08 9.93 0.33
C SER A 180 -6.35 10.34 -0.41
N TRP A 181 -7.04 11.39 0.04
CA TRP A 181 -8.30 11.90 -0.53
C TRP A 181 -8.06 12.82 -1.74
N TYR A 182 -7.42 12.33 -2.80
CA TYR A 182 -7.13 13.14 -3.98
C TYR A 182 -8.39 13.52 -4.77
N SER A 183 -8.42 14.74 -5.30
CA SER A 183 -9.36 15.14 -6.34
C SER A 183 -8.64 15.30 -7.68
N PRO A 184 -9.28 14.96 -8.81
CA PRO A 184 -8.67 15.17 -10.12
C PRO A 184 -8.37 16.66 -10.33
N LEU A 185 -7.13 16.95 -10.72
CA LEU A 185 -6.74 18.27 -11.16
C LEU A 185 -7.11 18.40 -12.64
N PHE A 186 -8.13 19.19 -12.94
CA PHE A 186 -8.47 19.59 -14.31
C PHE A 186 -7.95 21.02 -14.53
N PRO A 187 -6.69 21.23 -14.94
CA PRO A 187 -6.25 22.57 -15.27
C PRO A 187 -7.05 23.04 -16.49
N SER A 188 -7.38 24.34 -16.51
CA SER A 188 -8.13 24.98 -17.60
C SER A 188 -7.47 24.85 -18.98
N SER A 189 -6.20 24.43 -19.03
CA SER A 189 -5.52 23.99 -20.24
C SER A 189 -4.50 22.90 -19.91
N LEU A 190 -4.88 21.63 -20.03
CA LEU A 190 -3.87 20.58 -20.23
C LEU A 190 -3.28 20.80 -21.63
N SER A 191 -1.96 20.87 -21.72
CA SER A 191 -1.24 21.00 -22.98
C SER A 191 -0.02 20.12 -22.96
N THR A 192 0.22 19.40 -24.06
CA THR A 192 1.45 18.62 -24.24
C THR A 192 2.68 19.55 -24.28
N GLN A 193 2.50 20.84 -24.58
CA GLN A 193 3.58 21.83 -24.56
C GLN A 193 4.15 22.06 -23.16
N SER A 194 3.38 21.80 -22.11
CA SER A 194 3.85 21.91 -20.72
C SER A 194 4.80 20.78 -20.32
N ILE A 195 4.83 19.69 -21.09
CA ILE A 195 5.79 18.59 -20.87
C ILE A 195 7.18 19.11 -21.18
N THR A 196 8.06 19.04 -20.18
CA THR A 196 9.43 19.58 -20.27
C THR A 196 10.37 18.65 -21.05
N ASP A 197 10.08 17.36 -21.05
CA ASP A 197 10.82 16.34 -21.81
C ASP A 197 10.30 16.22 -23.25
N GLU A 198 11.14 16.56 -24.24
CA GLU A 198 10.80 16.51 -25.66
C GLU A 198 10.50 15.09 -26.17
N SER A 199 11.18 14.08 -25.63
CA SER A 199 10.99 12.68 -26.05
C SER A 199 9.60 12.16 -25.67
N ILE A 200 9.04 12.69 -24.58
CA ILE A 200 7.68 12.42 -24.12
C ILE A 200 6.70 13.31 -24.87
N ARG A 201 6.97 14.62 -24.93
CA ARG A 201 6.10 15.61 -25.58
C ARG A 201 5.75 15.24 -27.02
N SER A 202 6.72 14.76 -27.79
CA SER A 202 6.55 14.36 -29.19
C SER A 202 5.63 13.14 -29.40
N LYS A 203 5.42 12.31 -28.36
CA LYS A 203 4.57 11.11 -28.38
C LYS A 203 3.28 11.29 -27.58
N ALA A 204 3.13 12.40 -26.88
CA ALA A 204 2.01 12.64 -25.98
C ALA A 204 0.77 13.09 -26.77
N HIS A 205 -0.38 12.56 -26.38
CA HIS A 205 -1.69 12.96 -26.87
C HIS A 205 -2.61 13.24 -25.69
N ILE A 206 -3.40 14.31 -25.77
CA ILE A 206 -4.45 14.62 -24.81
C ILE A 206 -5.76 14.22 -25.45
N TYR A 207 -6.56 13.43 -24.73
CA TYR A 207 -7.86 12.93 -25.14
C TYR A 207 -8.96 13.59 -24.31
#